data_AF-A0A2V5QKS3-F1
#
_entry.id   AF-A0A2V5QKS3-F1
#
_cell.length_a   1.000
_cell.length_b   1.000
_cell.length_c   1.000
_cell.angle_alpha   90.00
_cell.angle_beta   90.00
_cell.angle_gamma   90.00
#
_symmetry.space_group_name_H-M   'P 1'
#
loop_
_entity.id
_entity.type
_entity.pdbx_description
1 polymer ?
#
loop_
_entity_poly.entity_id
_entity_poly.type
_entity_poly.pdbx_seq_one_letter_code
_entity_poly.pdbx_strand_id
1 'polypeptide(L)'
;MTSGPAALAGTWTNSLGTVWTINADGTFHVMSAKPKAEIWGNYTVAGDTITIQETRRAGSIPKNCRGPGVYKFSRPDRNTLSFVLVSDTCKPRIQNVTQAWHSK
;
A
#
# COMPACT_ATOMS: atom_id res chain seq x y z
N MET A 1 11.71 9.88 -15.94
CA MET A 1 10.47 9.63 -15.17
C MET A 1 10.61 8.24 -14.57
N THR A 2 10.41 8.08 -13.26
CA THR A 2 10.39 6.74 -12.64
C THR A 2 9.13 6.02 -13.08
N SER A 3 9.27 4.79 -13.60
CA SER A 3 8.19 3.93 -14.07
C SER A 3 8.16 2.62 -13.30
N GLY A 4 7.04 1.89 -13.37
CA GLY A 4 6.92 0.61 -12.67
C GLY A 4 7.00 0.77 -11.14
N PRO A 5 7.45 -0.26 -10.41
CA PRO A 5 7.53 -0.24 -8.94
C PRO A 5 8.30 0.96 -8.37
N ALA A 6 9.39 1.38 -9.03
CA ALA A 6 10.20 2.51 -8.61
C ALA A 6 9.44 3.86 -8.58
N ALA A 7 8.30 3.98 -9.26
CA ALA A 7 7.46 5.17 -9.21
C ALA A 7 6.84 5.40 -7.81
N LEU A 8 6.63 4.32 -7.06
CA LEU A 8 5.99 4.31 -5.75
C LEU A 8 6.96 4.18 -4.59
N ALA A 9 8.22 3.85 -4.89
CA ALA A 9 9.23 3.61 -3.87
C ALA A 9 9.40 4.82 -2.93
N GLY A 10 9.50 4.52 -1.64
CA GLY A 10 9.56 5.52 -0.58
C GLY A 10 9.00 4.99 0.74
N THR A 11 9.13 5.80 1.79
CA THR A 11 8.44 5.57 3.06
C THR A 11 7.35 6.60 3.21
N TRP A 12 6.13 6.12 3.40
CA TRP A 12 4.92 6.91 3.39
C TRP A 12 4.23 6.83 4.75
N THR A 13 3.58 7.90 5.17
CA THR A 13 2.75 7.95 6.37
C THR A 13 1.39 8.56 6.07
N ASN A 14 0.37 8.18 6.83
CA ASN A 14 -0.99 8.73 6.69
C ASN A 14 -1.57 9.18 8.03
N SER A 15 -2.78 9.75 7.99
CA SER A 15 -3.52 10.27 9.15
C SER A 15 -3.87 9.21 10.20
N LEU A 16 -3.88 7.92 9.82
CA LEU A 16 -4.10 6.80 10.74
C LEU A 16 -2.82 6.42 11.52
N GLY A 17 -1.70 7.12 11.26
CA GLY A 17 -0.40 6.80 11.85
C GLY A 17 0.22 5.53 11.28
N THR A 18 -0.24 5.07 10.11
CA THR A 18 0.34 3.93 9.41
C THR A 18 1.57 4.38 8.65
N VAL A 19 2.66 3.63 8.76
CA VAL A 19 3.87 3.77 7.97
C VAL A 19 3.90 2.66 6.93
N TRP A 20 4.09 3.02 5.67
CA TRP A 20 4.21 2.09 4.55
C TRP A 20 5.52 2.32 3.82
N THR A 21 6.44 1.38 3.97
CA THR A 21 7.68 1.33 3.18
C THR A 21 7.40 0.52 1.91
N ILE A 22 7.52 1.18 0.76
CA ILE A 22 7.37 0.59 -0.58
C ILE A 22 8.77 0.51 -1.18
N ASN A 23 9.23 -0.69 -1.49
CA ASN A 23 10.56 -0.93 -2.04
C ASN A 23 10.51 -1.00 -3.57
N ALA A 24 11.56 -0.55 -4.26
CA ALA A 24 11.61 -0.54 -5.72
C ALA A 24 11.65 -1.96 -6.36
N ASP A 25 11.87 -3.00 -5.56
CA ASP A 25 11.91 -4.41 -5.98
C ASP A 25 10.53 -5.10 -6.04
N GLY A 26 9.44 -4.36 -5.77
CA GLY A 26 8.09 -4.94 -5.75
C GLY A 26 7.69 -5.55 -4.40
N THR A 27 8.44 -5.28 -3.32
CA THR A 27 8.06 -5.66 -1.95
C THR A 27 7.59 -4.46 -1.13
N PHE A 28 6.85 -4.72 -0.06
CA PHE A 28 6.48 -3.67 0.88
C PHE A 28 6.43 -4.15 2.32
N HIS A 29 6.47 -3.18 3.24
CA HIS A 29 6.29 -3.37 4.67
C HIS A 29 5.37 -2.28 5.24
N VAL A 30 4.35 -2.68 5.99
CA VAL A 30 3.40 -1.78 6.67
C VAL A 30 3.49 -1.98 8.17
N MET A 31 3.65 -0.87 8.89
CA MET A 31 3.52 -0.80 10.35
C MET A 31 2.40 0.15 10.72
N SER A 32 1.44 -0.30 11.52
CA SER A 32 0.39 0.57 12.09
C SER A 32 0.41 0.47 13.60
N ALA A 33 0.20 1.60 14.28
CA ALA A 33 0.16 1.65 15.74
C ALA A 33 -1.23 1.37 16.32
N LYS A 34 -2.32 1.65 15.58
CA LYS A 34 -3.69 1.60 16.09
C LYS A 34 -4.68 1.12 15.01
N PRO A 35 -5.08 -0.17 15.00
CA PRO A 35 -4.57 -1.26 15.83
C PRO A 35 -3.13 -1.63 15.46
N LYS A 36 -2.36 -2.19 16.41
CA LYS A 36 -1.00 -2.65 16.13
C LYS A 36 -1.02 -3.71 15.03
N ALA A 37 -0.34 -3.46 13.94
CA ALA A 37 -0.20 -4.40 12.83
C ALA A 37 1.16 -4.26 12.17
N GLU A 38 1.71 -5.39 11.74
CA GLU A 38 2.94 -5.48 10.96
C GLU A 38 2.69 -6.44 9.80
N ILE A 39 2.85 -5.96 8.57
CA ILE A 39 2.41 -6.66 7.35
C ILE A 39 3.49 -6.53 6.28
N TRP A 40 3.80 -7.64 5.63
CA TRP A 40 4.66 -7.69 4.44
C TRP A 40 3.88 -8.22 3.25
N GLY A 41 4.29 -7.80 2.07
CA GLY A 41 3.68 -8.28 0.85
C GLY A 41 4.45 -7.91 -0.39
N ASN A 42 3.84 -8.23 -1.52
CA ASN A 42 4.33 -7.90 -2.83
C ASN A 42 3.35 -6.98 -3.54
N TYR A 43 3.88 -6.21 -4.48
CA TYR A 43 3.07 -5.40 -5.37
C TYR A 43 3.62 -5.40 -6.79
N THR A 44 2.73 -5.17 -7.74
CA THR A 44 3.06 -4.95 -9.15
C THR A 44 2.48 -3.63 -9.63
N VAL A 45 3.09 -3.03 -10.65
CA VAL A 45 2.64 -1.78 -11.25
C VAL A 45 2.50 -1.98 -12.76
N ALA A 46 1.33 -1.60 -13.29
CA ALA A 46 1.06 -1.53 -14.72
C ALA A 46 0.39 -0.19 -15.02
N GLY A 47 1.09 0.71 -15.72
CA GLY A 47 0.61 2.07 -15.96
C GLY A 47 0.39 2.84 -14.65
N ASP A 48 -0.83 3.34 -14.46
CA ASP A 48 -1.30 4.05 -13.26
C ASP A 48 -1.90 3.10 -12.20
N THR A 49 -1.80 1.79 -12.39
CA THR A 49 -2.47 0.79 -11.56
C THR A 49 -1.45 -0.01 -10.75
N ILE A 50 -1.72 -0.14 -9.44
CA ILE A 50 -1.00 -1.01 -8.51
C ILE A 50 -1.87 -2.22 -8.14
N THR A 51 -1.26 -3.40 -8.07
CA THR A 51 -1.86 -4.58 -7.42
C THR A 51 -1.07 -4.89 -6.17
N ILE A 52 -1.75 -5.03 -5.02
CA ILE A 52 -1.17 -5.24 -3.69
C ILE A 52 -1.62 -6.61 -3.19
N GLN A 53 -0.68 -7.41 -2.68
CA GLN A 53 -0.98 -8.70 -2.05
C GLN A 53 -0.14 -8.85 -0.78
N GLU A 54 -0.81 -8.97 0.37
CA GLU A 54 -0.14 -9.40 1.59
C GLU A 54 0.34 -10.85 1.44
N THR A 55 1.59 -11.09 1.82
CA THR A 55 2.18 -12.44 1.89
C THR A 55 2.41 -12.87 3.33
N ARG A 56 2.58 -11.91 4.24
CA ARG A 56 2.80 -12.17 5.67
C ARG A 56 2.19 -11.08 6.52
N ARG A 57 1.67 -11.45 7.69
CA ARG A 57 1.23 -10.54 8.75
C ARG A 57 1.68 -11.09 10.09
N ALA A 58 2.05 -10.21 11.03
CA ALA A 58 2.12 -10.59 12.43
C ALA A 58 0.70 -10.91 12.93
N GLY A 59 0.40 -12.20 13.10
CA GLY A 59 -0.95 -12.71 13.38
C GLY A 59 -1.69 -13.21 12.13
N SER A 60 -2.91 -13.73 12.31
CA SER A 60 -3.67 -14.33 11.20
C SER A 60 -4.14 -13.27 10.19
N ILE A 61 -4.00 -13.55 8.89
CA ILE A 61 -4.61 -12.74 7.82
C ILE A 61 -6.12 -13.02 7.79
N PRO A 62 -6.99 -12.00 7.90
CA PRO A 62 -8.44 -12.16 7.76
C PRO A 62 -8.82 -12.82 6.43
N LYS A 63 -9.84 -13.69 6.43
CA LYS A 63 -10.23 -14.47 5.22
C LYS A 63 -10.51 -13.56 4.01
N ASN A 64 -11.15 -12.41 4.23
CA ASN A 64 -11.47 -11.43 3.18
C ASN A 64 -10.26 -10.64 2.65
N CYS A 65 -9.08 -10.84 3.23
CA CYS A 65 -7.82 -10.21 2.86
C CYS A 65 -6.80 -11.19 2.25
N ARG A 66 -7.24 -12.37 1.83
CA ARG A 66 -6.37 -13.36 1.19
C ARG A 66 -6.10 -13.06 -0.29
N GLY A 67 -6.99 -12.31 -0.95
CA GLY A 67 -6.85 -11.94 -2.37
C GLY A 67 -6.19 -10.58 -2.59
N PRO A 68 -5.82 -10.25 -3.84
CA PRO A 68 -5.15 -9.01 -4.15
C PRO A 68 -6.10 -7.82 -4.11
N GLY A 69 -5.55 -6.64 -3.89
CA GLY A 69 -6.25 -5.36 -3.97
C GLY A 69 -5.68 -4.54 -5.12
N VAL A 70 -6.55 -4.01 -5.97
CA VAL A 70 -6.19 -3.23 -7.17
C VAL A 70 -6.62 -1.79 -6.98
N TYR A 71 -5.69 -0.87 -7.22
CA TYR A 71 -5.89 0.56 -7.04
C TYR A 71 -5.26 1.32 -8.19
N LYS A 72 -5.86 2.44 -8.58
CA LYS A 72 -5.16 3.48 -9.34
C LYS A 72 -4.35 4.32 -8.38
N PHE A 73 -3.16 4.76 -8.78
CA PHE A 73 -2.34 5.65 -7.98
C PHE A 73 -2.03 6.96 -8.71
N SER A 74 -1.80 8.01 -7.93
CA SER A 74 -1.28 9.28 -8.43
C SER A 74 -0.24 9.82 -7.45
N ARG A 75 0.86 10.32 -8.00
CA ARG A 75 1.99 10.93 -7.30
C ARG A 75 2.27 12.30 -7.96
N PRO A 76 1.49 13.34 -7.62
CA PRO A 76 1.60 14.64 -8.29
C PRO A 76 2.92 15.34 -7.95
N ASP A 77 3.52 15.03 -6.79
CA ASP A 77 4.84 15.51 -6.39
C ASP A 77 5.62 14.43 -5.61
N ARG A 78 6.84 14.75 -5.18
CA ARG A 78 7.70 13.77 -4.49
C ARG A 78 7.18 13.35 -3.11
N ASN A 79 6.34 14.18 -2.49
CA ASN A 79 5.92 14.10 -1.10
C ASN A 79 4.48 13.62 -0.93
N THR A 80 3.70 13.52 -2.00
CA THR A 80 2.29 13.11 -1.95
C THR A 80 2.03 11.86 -2.77
N LEU A 81 1.25 10.95 -2.21
CA LEU A 81 0.81 9.73 -2.88
C LEU A 81 -0.66 9.47 -2.54
N SER A 82 -1.44 9.09 -3.55
CA SER A 82 -2.86 8.84 -3.40
C SER A 82 -3.26 7.59 -4.18
N PHE A 83 -4.28 6.90 -3.67
CA PHE A 83 -4.82 5.70 -4.28
C PHE A 83 -6.34 5.75 -4.36
N VAL A 84 -6.89 5.31 -5.48
CA VAL A 84 -8.33 5.16 -5.71
C VAL A 84 -8.63 3.68 -5.92
N LEU A 85 -9.62 3.17 -5.19
CA LEU A 85 -10.05 1.78 -5.28
C LEU A 85 -10.51 1.42 -6.69
N VAL A 86 -9.98 0.33 -7.24
CA VAL A 86 -10.50 -0.32 -8.45
C VAL A 86 -11.24 -1.59 -8.06
N SER A 87 -10.58 -2.49 -7.33
CA SER A 87 -11.17 -3.76 -6.87
C SER A 87 -10.43 -4.31 -5.66
N ASP A 88 -11.13 -4.47 -4.55
CA ASP A 88 -10.59 -5.07 -3.33
C ASP A 88 -11.75 -5.49 -2.42
N THR A 89 -11.63 -6.64 -1.75
CA THR A 89 -12.61 -7.15 -0.77
C THR A 89 -12.14 -7.00 0.68
N CYS A 90 -10.88 -6.65 0.89
CA CYS A 90 -10.26 -6.47 2.20
C CYS A 90 -10.56 -5.08 2.76
N LYS A 91 -11.69 -4.94 3.46
CA LYS A 91 -12.11 -3.65 4.07
C LYS A 91 -11.00 -2.91 4.84
N PRO A 92 -10.17 -3.57 5.69
CA PRO A 92 -9.06 -2.88 6.35
C PRO A 92 -7.98 -2.35 5.41
N ARG A 93 -7.65 -3.09 4.34
CA ARG A 93 -6.69 -2.65 3.31
C ARG A 93 -7.25 -1.46 2.55
N ILE A 94 -8.52 -1.51 2.13
CA ILE A 94 -9.21 -0.40 1.46
C ILE A 94 -9.15 0.87 2.32
N GLN A 95 -9.56 0.77 3.58
CA GLN A 95 -9.57 1.91 4.49
C GLN A 95 -8.19 2.56 4.63
N ASN A 96 -7.12 1.77 4.68
CA ASN A 96 -5.77 2.28 4.87
C ASN A 96 -5.14 2.79 3.56
N VAL A 97 -5.24 2.04 2.46
CA VAL A 97 -4.63 2.37 1.17
C VAL A 97 -5.21 3.66 0.59
N THR A 98 -6.52 3.88 0.74
CA THR A 98 -7.21 5.07 0.22
C THR A 98 -7.02 6.34 1.06
N GLN A 99 -6.20 6.30 2.12
CA GLN A 99 -5.82 7.51 2.83
C GLN A 99 -4.91 8.40 1.96
N ALA A 100 -4.84 9.68 2.31
CA ALA A 100 -3.79 10.56 1.80
C ALA A 100 -2.44 10.14 2.42
N TRP A 101 -1.46 9.89 1.57
CA TRP A 101 -0.11 9.52 1.99
C TRP A 101 0.86 10.67 1.77
N HIS A 102 1.73 10.84 2.76
CA HIS A 102 2.80 11.82 2.74
C HIS A 102 4.14 11.13 2.91
N SER A 103 5.20 11.64 2.27
CA SER A 103 6.55 11.15 2.54
C SER A 103 6.87 11.34 4.03
N LYS A 104 7.42 10.29 4.64
CA LYS A 104 7.94 10.35 6.01
C LYS A 104 9.34 10.95 6.05
#